data_AF-A0A3B9TRT2-F1
#
_entry.id   AF-A0A3B9TRT2-F1
#
_cell.length_a   1.000
_cell.length_b   1.000
_cell.length_c   1.000
_cell.angle_alpha   90.00
_cell.angle_beta   90.00
_cell.angle_gamma   90.00
#
_symmetry.space_group_name_H-M   'P 1'
#
loop_
_entity.id
_entity.type
_entity.pdbx_description
1 polymer ?
#
loop_
_entity_poly.entity_id
_entity_poly.type
_entity_poly.pdbx_seq_one_letter_code
_entity_poly.pdbx_strand_id
1 'polypeptide(L)'
;MAKPERNMALELVRATEAAAMAAGRWMGRGDKNASDNAAVNAMRYMLNTISMNGVVVIGEGEKDEAPMLYNGEVLGTGEEPLVDIAVDPIDGTRLLALGRPNAISVVALSEHNTMYDPRHIFYMNKIAAGPGAADVIDIEAPIEENLRRVAKALRKSVEDVTVVVLDRPRHEQIIGDIRAAGARIRLIPDGDIAGALMTCREESGIDLLLGIGGSPEAVISACALKCVGGNMQCKLWPRNSEEAAKCRELGMDLQQVLELNDLVTSDNVFFAA
;
A
#
# COMPACT_ATOMS: atom_id res chain seq x y z
N MET A 1 -5.12 -31.68 24.87
CA MET A 1 -4.65 -30.28 24.93
C MET A 1 -4.90 -29.66 23.58
N ALA A 2 -5.62 -28.54 23.50
CA ALA A 2 -5.74 -27.81 22.24
C ALA A 2 -4.34 -27.28 21.85
N LYS A 3 -4.01 -27.38 20.57
CA LYS A 3 -2.77 -26.81 20.03
C LYS A 3 -2.84 -25.29 20.29
N PRO A 4 -1.80 -24.65 20.87
CA PRO A 4 -1.81 -23.20 21.04
C PRO A 4 -2.01 -22.55 19.68
N GLU A 5 -2.98 -21.63 19.60
CA GLU A 5 -3.22 -20.84 18.39
C GLU A 5 -1.98 -19.98 18.12
N ARG A 6 -1.37 -20.14 16.94
CA ARG A 6 -0.24 -19.32 16.54
C ARG A 6 -0.78 -17.94 16.19
N ASN A 7 -0.23 -16.90 16.83
CA ASN A 7 -0.59 -15.53 16.50
C ASN A 7 -0.10 -15.23 15.08
N MET A 8 -1.04 -15.09 14.13
CA MET A 8 -0.74 -14.80 12.72
C MET A 8 0.14 -13.56 12.56
N ALA A 9 -0.08 -12.52 13.37
CA ALA A 9 0.75 -11.31 13.32
C ALA A 9 2.24 -11.60 13.58
N LEU A 10 2.56 -12.50 14.52
CA LEU A 10 3.95 -12.86 14.81
C LEU A 10 4.59 -13.68 13.68
N GLU A 11 3.80 -14.48 12.96
CA GLU A 11 4.31 -15.24 11.81
C GLU A 11 4.51 -14.34 10.58
N LEU A 12 3.63 -13.35 10.36
CA LEU A 12 3.78 -12.36 9.29
C LEU A 12 5.03 -11.51 9.45
N VAL A 13 5.34 -11.07 10.67
CA VAL A 13 6.59 -10.35 10.97
C VAL A 13 7.81 -11.16 10.53
N ARG A 14 7.81 -12.47 10.74
CA ARG A 14 8.94 -13.32 10.31
C ARG A 14 9.05 -13.43 8.79
N ALA A 15 7.94 -13.31 8.06
CA ALA A 15 7.95 -13.29 6.60
C ALA A 15 8.59 -12.01 6.06
N THR A 16 8.23 -10.85 6.60
CA THR A 16 8.84 -9.57 6.21
C THR A 16 10.30 -9.47 6.67
N GLU A 17 10.64 -9.96 7.86
CA GLU A 17 12.03 -10.07 8.33
C GLU A 17 12.89 -10.91 7.37
N ALA A 18 12.41 -12.08 6.97
CA ALA A 18 13.14 -12.96 6.05
C ALA A 18 13.35 -12.30 4.69
N ALA A 19 12.31 -11.68 4.15
CA ALA A 19 12.36 -10.93 2.89
C ALA A 19 13.34 -9.76 2.96
N ALA A 20 13.23 -8.91 4.00
CA ALA A 20 14.10 -7.77 4.22
C ALA A 20 15.56 -8.18 4.42
N MET A 21 15.83 -9.26 5.18
CA MET A 21 17.19 -9.79 5.37
C MET A 21 17.80 -10.33 4.07
N ALA A 22 16.98 -11.00 3.23
CA ALA A 22 17.43 -11.51 1.94
C ALA A 22 17.71 -10.36 0.95
N ALA A 23 16.78 -9.41 0.86
CA ALA A 23 16.89 -8.21 0.03
C ALA A 23 18.06 -7.30 0.46
N GLY A 24 18.27 -7.14 1.77
CA GLY A 24 19.30 -6.26 2.34
C GLY A 24 20.73 -6.62 1.91
N ARG A 25 20.98 -7.87 1.51
CA ARG A 25 22.26 -8.30 0.92
C ARG A 25 22.55 -7.68 -0.46
N TRP A 26 21.55 -7.08 -1.07
CA TRP A 26 21.60 -6.42 -2.38
C TRP A 26 21.56 -4.88 -2.30
N MET A 27 21.45 -4.32 -1.09
CA MET A 27 21.40 -2.87 -0.90
C MET A 27 22.60 -2.18 -1.56
N GLY A 28 22.34 -1.21 -2.43
CA GLY A 28 23.37 -0.42 -3.11
C GLY A 28 24.15 -1.15 -4.21
N ARG A 29 23.73 -2.37 -4.61
CA ARG A 29 24.42 -3.17 -5.64
C ARG A 29 23.94 -2.88 -7.07
N GLY A 30 22.96 -2.00 -7.25
CA GLY A 30 22.43 -1.61 -8.56
C GLY A 30 21.57 -2.66 -9.26
N ASP A 31 21.31 -3.81 -8.63
CA ASP A 31 20.54 -4.90 -9.21
C ASP A 31 19.19 -5.05 -8.50
N LYS A 32 18.19 -4.31 -9.00
CA LYS A 32 16.85 -4.34 -8.44
C LYS A 32 16.19 -5.72 -8.60
N ASN A 33 16.40 -6.39 -9.73
CA ASN A 33 15.74 -7.66 -10.04
C ASN A 33 16.28 -8.77 -9.16
N ALA A 34 17.59 -8.81 -8.91
CA ALA A 34 18.17 -9.81 -8.00
C ALA A 34 17.75 -9.58 -6.55
N SER A 35 17.63 -8.31 -6.12
CA SER A 35 17.14 -7.99 -4.78
C SER A 35 15.70 -8.46 -4.58
N ASP A 36 14.86 -8.22 -5.58
CA ASP A 36 13.44 -8.54 -5.59
C ASP A 36 13.21 -10.05 -5.59
N ASN A 37 13.88 -10.77 -6.48
CA ASN A 37 13.88 -12.23 -6.48
C ASN A 37 14.30 -12.81 -5.12
N ALA A 38 15.31 -12.24 -4.47
CA ALA A 38 15.74 -12.72 -3.15
C ALA A 38 14.65 -12.52 -2.07
N ALA A 39 13.96 -11.38 -2.09
CA ALA A 39 12.85 -11.08 -1.18
C ALA A 39 11.65 -11.99 -1.42
N VAL A 40 11.20 -12.12 -2.67
CA VAL A 40 10.10 -13.00 -3.10
C VAL A 40 10.31 -14.42 -2.61
N ASN A 41 11.50 -14.99 -2.87
CA ASN A 41 11.83 -16.35 -2.46
C ASN A 41 11.74 -16.54 -0.93
N ALA A 42 12.32 -15.61 -0.17
CA ALA A 42 12.36 -15.68 1.28
C ALA A 42 10.98 -15.49 1.90
N MET A 43 10.20 -14.52 1.43
CA MET A 43 8.82 -14.27 1.87
C MET A 43 7.94 -15.49 1.59
N ARG A 44 7.94 -15.98 0.35
CA ARG A 44 7.16 -17.15 -0.06
C ARG A 44 7.50 -18.40 0.74
N TYR A 45 8.79 -18.61 1.04
CA TYR A 45 9.21 -19.72 1.89
C TYR A 45 8.59 -19.61 3.29
N MET A 46 8.68 -18.43 3.92
CA MET A 46 8.12 -18.22 5.25
C MET A 46 6.60 -18.33 5.29
N LEU A 47 5.89 -17.72 4.34
CA LEU A 47 4.43 -17.80 4.25
C LEU A 47 3.93 -19.25 4.13
N ASN A 48 4.65 -20.12 3.42
CA ASN A 48 4.31 -21.55 3.31
C ASN A 48 4.49 -22.34 4.61
N THR A 49 5.10 -21.77 5.65
CA THR A 49 5.21 -22.42 6.97
C THR A 49 4.06 -22.07 7.91
N ILE A 50 3.19 -21.13 7.53
CA ILE A 50 2.11 -20.61 8.36
C ILE A 50 0.89 -21.54 8.30
N SER A 51 0.23 -21.72 9.44
CA SER A 51 -1.04 -22.45 9.57
C SER A 51 -2.19 -21.62 9.00
N MET A 52 -2.34 -21.63 7.67
CA MET A 52 -3.40 -20.92 6.94
C MET A 52 -3.59 -21.55 5.55
N ASN A 53 -4.72 -21.23 4.92
CA ASN A 53 -5.03 -21.50 3.53
C ASN A 53 -5.24 -20.16 2.85
N GLY A 54 -4.14 -19.54 2.43
CA GLY A 54 -4.15 -18.17 1.94
C GLY A 54 -4.04 -18.08 0.43
N VAL A 55 -4.80 -17.17 -0.17
CA VAL A 55 -4.77 -16.87 -1.62
C VAL A 55 -4.12 -15.52 -1.83
N VAL A 56 -3.09 -15.46 -2.67
CA VAL A 56 -2.46 -14.18 -3.05
C VAL A 56 -3.42 -13.40 -3.94
N VAL A 57 -4.01 -12.33 -3.41
CA VAL A 57 -4.87 -11.40 -4.18
C VAL A 57 -4.02 -10.29 -4.80
N ILE A 58 -3.02 -9.83 -4.06
CA ILE A 58 -2.03 -8.85 -4.52
C ILE A 58 -0.64 -9.48 -4.40
N GLY A 59 0.05 -9.63 -5.53
CA GLY A 59 1.42 -10.11 -5.55
C GLY A 59 2.27 -9.51 -6.67
N GLU A 60 3.27 -10.26 -7.12
CA GLU A 60 4.28 -9.82 -8.10
C GLU A 60 3.72 -9.61 -9.51
N GLY A 61 2.52 -10.15 -9.77
CA GLY A 61 1.84 -10.05 -11.05
C GLY A 61 0.97 -11.27 -11.37
N GLU A 62 0.54 -11.37 -12.62
CA GLU A 62 -0.21 -12.51 -13.10
C GLU A 62 0.66 -13.77 -13.23
N LYS A 63 0.05 -14.94 -13.17
CA LYS A 63 0.76 -16.25 -13.18
C LYS A 63 1.72 -16.44 -14.36
N ASP A 64 1.39 -15.88 -15.51
CA ASP A 64 2.22 -15.98 -16.72
C ASP A 64 3.43 -15.03 -16.69
N GLU A 65 3.41 -14.02 -15.83
CA GLU A 65 4.43 -12.96 -15.72
C GLU A 65 5.30 -13.12 -14.46
N ALA A 66 4.75 -13.73 -13.39
CA ALA A 66 5.41 -13.93 -12.11
C ALA A 66 5.50 -15.42 -11.74
N PRO A 67 6.71 -16.00 -11.58
CA PRO A 67 6.87 -17.43 -11.25
C PRO A 67 6.52 -17.77 -9.79
N MET A 68 6.42 -16.76 -8.91
CA MET A 68 6.19 -16.87 -7.48
C MET A 68 5.40 -15.65 -7.01
N LEU A 69 4.60 -15.82 -5.96
CA LEU A 69 3.72 -14.81 -5.40
C LEU A 69 2.82 -14.18 -6.48
N TYR A 70 2.33 -14.99 -7.42
CA TYR A 70 1.43 -14.51 -8.46
C TYR A 70 -0.01 -14.44 -7.95
N ASN A 71 -0.83 -13.61 -8.58
CA ASN A 71 -2.26 -13.49 -8.28
C ASN A 71 -2.95 -14.86 -8.43
N GLY A 72 -3.58 -15.33 -7.35
CA GLY A 72 -4.21 -16.64 -7.23
C GLY A 72 -3.29 -17.76 -6.72
N GLU A 73 -2.02 -17.50 -6.39
CA GLU A 73 -1.18 -18.50 -5.74
C GLU A 73 -1.73 -18.85 -4.35
N VAL A 74 -1.81 -20.15 -4.05
CA VAL A 74 -2.19 -20.65 -2.73
C VAL A 74 -0.94 -20.86 -1.88
N LEU A 75 -0.90 -20.25 -0.71
CA LEU A 75 0.20 -20.30 0.26
C LEU A 75 -0.27 -20.76 1.63
N GLY A 76 0.69 -21.23 2.42
CA GLY A 76 0.46 -21.77 3.77
C GLY A 76 0.36 -23.30 3.76
N THR A 77 0.09 -23.86 4.93
CA THR A 77 -0.01 -25.32 5.11
C THR A 77 -1.32 -25.92 4.61
N GLY A 78 -2.28 -25.08 4.22
CA GLY A 78 -3.62 -25.49 3.77
C GLY A 78 -4.62 -25.75 4.90
N GLU A 79 -4.22 -25.51 6.16
CA GLU A 79 -5.10 -25.53 7.32
C GLU A 79 -5.94 -24.23 7.38
N GLU A 80 -7.10 -24.24 8.05
CA GLU A 80 -7.84 -23.00 8.36
C GLU A 80 -6.95 -22.01 9.16
N PRO A 81 -7.17 -20.69 9.03
CA PRO A 81 -8.25 -20.03 8.30
C PRO A 81 -8.01 -19.84 6.80
N LEU A 82 -9.10 -19.72 6.05
CA LEU A 82 -9.11 -19.15 4.69
C LEU A 82 -8.87 -17.63 4.72
N VAL A 83 -7.83 -17.16 4.03
CA VAL A 83 -7.43 -15.74 4.04
C VAL A 83 -7.05 -15.23 2.65
N ASP A 84 -7.24 -13.93 2.43
CA ASP A 84 -6.61 -13.21 1.32
C ASP A 84 -5.24 -12.70 1.77
N ILE A 85 -4.25 -12.75 0.87
CA ILE A 85 -2.89 -12.27 1.09
C ILE A 85 -2.59 -11.15 0.10
N ALA A 86 -2.07 -10.03 0.62
CA ALA A 86 -1.42 -9.02 -0.19
C ALA A 86 0.06 -8.92 0.20
N VAL A 87 0.96 -8.98 -0.77
CA VAL A 87 2.41 -8.91 -0.55
C VAL A 87 3.03 -7.82 -1.41
N ASP A 88 4.00 -7.13 -0.84
CA ASP A 88 5.01 -6.37 -1.58
C ASP A 88 6.37 -6.70 -0.94
N PRO A 89 7.08 -7.72 -1.46
CA PRO A 89 8.36 -8.15 -0.94
C PRO A 89 9.37 -7.01 -0.80
N ILE A 90 9.34 -6.01 -1.70
CA ILE A 90 10.13 -4.77 -1.59
C ILE A 90 9.37 -3.58 -2.19
N ASP A 91 8.68 -2.82 -1.34
CA ASP A 91 8.19 -1.50 -1.73
C ASP A 91 9.40 -0.58 -1.95
N GLY A 92 9.68 -0.28 -3.21
CA GLY A 92 10.86 0.49 -3.62
C GLY A 92 12.10 -0.34 -3.91
N THR A 93 12.00 -1.39 -4.73
CA THR A 93 13.16 -2.15 -5.29
C THR A 93 14.28 -1.23 -5.82
N ARG A 94 13.93 -0.13 -6.49
CA ARG A 94 14.88 0.86 -6.98
C ARG A 94 15.56 1.64 -5.85
N LEU A 95 14.85 1.93 -4.76
CA LEU A 95 15.44 2.57 -3.57
C LEU A 95 16.52 1.66 -2.99
N LEU A 96 16.19 0.38 -2.79
CA LEU A 96 17.11 -0.61 -2.24
C LEU A 96 18.35 -0.79 -3.12
N ALA A 97 18.14 -1.00 -4.43
CA ALA A 97 19.24 -1.18 -5.39
C ALA A 97 20.21 0.01 -5.40
N LEU A 98 19.71 1.22 -5.14
CA LEU A 98 20.50 2.45 -5.07
C LEU A 98 20.97 2.80 -3.65
N GLY A 99 20.68 1.98 -2.64
CA GLY A 99 21.04 2.24 -1.24
C GLY A 99 20.34 3.47 -0.64
N ARG A 100 19.13 3.77 -1.11
CA ARG A 100 18.32 4.90 -0.64
C ARG A 100 17.40 4.48 0.52
N PRO A 101 17.04 5.41 1.42
CA PRO A 101 16.11 5.13 2.49
C PRO A 101 14.69 4.81 1.96
N ASN A 102 13.85 4.29 2.86
CA ASN A 102 12.42 4.00 2.67
C ASN A 102 12.06 2.79 1.79
N ALA A 103 13.01 1.90 1.49
CA ALA A 103 12.63 0.57 1.02
C ALA A 103 12.14 -0.28 2.21
N ILE A 104 10.96 -0.89 2.10
CA ILE A 104 10.37 -1.75 3.14
C ILE A 104 9.85 -3.05 2.52
N SER A 105 9.65 -4.10 3.33
CA SER A 105 9.05 -5.36 2.89
C SER A 105 7.72 -5.53 3.60
N VAL A 106 6.63 -5.81 2.88
CA VAL A 106 5.28 -5.68 3.41
C VAL A 106 4.44 -6.92 3.12
N VAL A 107 3.61 -7.30 4.10
CA VAL A 107 2.55 -8.28 3.92
C VAL A 107 1.29 -7.85 4.68
N ALA A 108 0.14 -8.10 4.09
CA ALA A 108 -1.16 -7.98 4.74
C ALA A 108 -1.98 -9.26 4.56
N LEU A 109 -2.81 -9.56 5.56
CA LEU A 109 -3.82 -10.62 5.52
C LEU A 109 -5.19 -10.05 5.87
N SER A 110 -6.23 -10.60 5.27
CA SER A 110 -7.61 -10.40 5.70
C SER A 110 -8.43 -11.67 5.47
N GLU A 111 -9.68 -11.68 5.93
CA GLU A 111 -10.61 -12.78 5.63
C GLU A 111 -10.74 -13.00 4.12
N HIS A 112 -10.99 -14.23 3.71
CA HIS A 112 -11.06 -14.56 2.29
C HIS A 112 -12.17 -13.79 1.54
N ASN A 113 -11.87 -13.32 0.33
CA ASN A 113 -12.70 -12.47 -0.52
C ASN A 113 -13.07 -11.11 0.08
N THR A 114 -12.13 -10.49 0.81
CA THR A 114 -12.35 -9.17 1.42
C THR A 114 -11.40 -8.10 0.94
N MET A 115 -10.32 -8.44 0.23
CA MET A 115 -9.45 -7.45 -0.42
C MET A 115 -9.99 -7.07 -1.81
N TYR A 116 -9.92 -5.79 -2.14
CA TYR A 116 -10.25 -5.30 -3.47
C TYR A 116 -9.23 -5.81 -4.50
N ASP A 117 -9.72 -6.43 -5.57
CA ASP A 117 -8.90 -6.83 -6.71
C ASP A 117 -8.86 -5.70 -7.77
N PRO A 118 -7.70 -5.05 -7.98
CA PRO A 118 -7.56 -3.99 -8.97
C PRO A 118 -7.66 -4.49 -10.41
N ARG A 119 -7.62 -5.81 -10.67
CA ARG A 119 -7.79 -6.42 -12.00
C ARG A 119 -6.87 -5.81 -13.05
N HIS A 120 -7.40 -4.91 -13.89
CA HIS A 120 -6.66 -4.28 -14.99
C HIS A 120 -6.26 -2.82 -14.76
N ILE A 121 -6.58 -2.24 -13.60
CA ILE A 121 -6.21 -0.85 -13.31
C ILE A 121 -4.85 -0.78 -12.63
N PHE A 122 -3.85 -0.21 -13.32
CA PHE A 122 -2.48 -0.13 -12.77
C PHE A 122 -2.30 1.00 -11.75
N TYR A 123 -3.06 2.09 -11.87
CA TYR A 123 -2.91 3.27 -11.03
C TYR A 123 -4.23 3.70 -10.39
N MET A 124 -4.13 4.17 -9.15
CA MET A 124 -5.20 4.88 -8.43
C MET A 124 -4.69 6.24 -7.97
N ASN A 125 -5.55 7.25 -8.04
CA ASN A 125 -5.37 8.48 -7.26
C ASN A 125 -5.70 8.16 -5.79
N LYS A 126 -4.86 8.63 -4.87
CA LYS A 126 -4.92 8.31 -3.44
C LYS A 126 -4.96 9.60 -2.62
N ILE A 127 -5.79 9.62 -1.59
CA ILE A 127 -5.65 10.50 -0.44
C ILE A 127 -5.67 9.62 0.81
N ALA A 128 -4.70 9.80 1.70
CA ALA A 128 -4.66 9.06 2.96
C ALA A 128 -4.18 9.91 4.11
N ALA A 129 -4.78 9.69 5.29
CA ALA A 129 -4.48 10.40 6.52
C ALA A 129 -4.43 9.43 7.71
N GLY A 130 -3.64 9.80 8.70
CA GLY A 130 -3.62 9.08 9.97
C GLY A 130 -4.85 9.34 10.84
N PRO A 131 -4.92 8.72 12.03
CA PRO A 131 -6.12 8.74 12.87
C PRO A 131 -6.60 10.13 13.26
N GLY A 132 -5.67 11.09 13.42
CA GLY A 132 -6.02 12.47 13.77
C GLY A 132 -6.79 13.25 12.70
N ALA A 133 -6.80 12.79 11.45
CA ALA A 133 -7.48 13.43 10.33
C ALA A 133 -8.25 12.45 9.42
N ALA A 134 -8.52 11.23 9.93
CA ALA A 134 -9.20 10.17 9.19
C ALA A 134 -10.59 10.60 8.67
N ASP A 135 -11.36 11.33 9.46
CA ASP A 135 -12.77 11.66 9.15
C ASP A 135 -12.96 12.90 8.26
N VAL A 136 -11.87 13.55 7.84
CA VAL A 136 -11.96 14.89 7.20
C VAL A 136 -11.40 14.94 5.78
N ILE A 137 -10.85 13.84 5.27
CA ILE A 137 -10.34 13.74 3.90
C ILE A 137 -11.46 13.52 2.89
N ASP A 138 -11.28 14.07 1.69
CA ASP A 138 -12.24 13.97 0.59
C ASP A 138 -11.48 14.07 -0.74
N ILE A 139 -11.35 12.96 -1.46
CA ILE A 139 -10.56 12.87 -2.71
C ILE A 139 -11.13 13.74 -3.84
N GLU A 140 -12.39 14.15 -3.77
CA GLU A 140 -13.03 14.99 -4.77
C GLU A 140 -12.95 16.49 -4.44
N ALA A 141 -12.67 16.82 -3.18
CA ALA A 141 -12.47 18.20 -2.76
C ALA A 141 -11.14 18.77 -3.31
N PRO A 142 -11.10 20.09 -3.59
CA PRO A 142 -9.85 20.77 -3.91
C PRO A 142 -8.76 20.52 -2.85
N ILE A 143 -7.50 20.42 -3.28
CA ILE A 143 -6.37 20.16 -2.38
C ILE A 143 -6.31 21.19 -1.24
N GLU A 144 -6.51 22.47 -1.54
CA GLU A 144 -6.52 23.54 -0.53
C GLU A 144 -7.56 23.28 0.57
N GLU A 145 -8.75 22.78 0.21
CA GLU A 145 -9.80 22.48 1.17
C GLU A 145 -9.43 21.28 2.05
N ASN A 146 -8.89 20.20 1.47
CA ASN A 146 -8.35 19.08 2.24
C ASN A 146 -7.27 19.54 3.23
N LEU A 147 -6.34 20.40 2.80
CA LEU A 147 -5.30 20.94 3.68
C LEU A 147 -5.88 21.75 4.84
N ARG A 148 -6.89 22.59 4.60
CA ARG A 148 -7.59 23.33 5.68
C ARG A 148 -8.30 22.39 6.65
N ARG A 149 -8.99 21.36 6.14
CA ARG A 149 -9.69 20.35 6.95
C ARG A 149 -8.72 19.58 7.85
N VAL A 150 -7.62 19.09 7.27
CA VAL A 150 -6.56 18.37 7.97
C VAL A 150 -5.86 19.26 9.01
N ALA A 151 -5.49 20.50 8.64
CA ALA A 151 -4.88 21.46 9.56
C ALA A 151 -5.79 21.72 10.78
N LYS A 152 -7.08 21.91 10.56
CA LYS A 152 -8.08 22.10 11.62
C LYS A 152 -8.21 20.86 12.52
N ALA A 153 -8.29 19.66 11.94
CA ALA A 153 -8.40 18.41 12.69
C ALA A 153 -7.17 18.18 13.59
N LEU A 154 -5.98 18.47 13.05
CA LEU A 154 -4.70 18.35 13.76
C LEU A 154 -4.32 19.58 14.59
N ARG A 155 -5.18 20.60 14.67
CA ARG A 155 -4.99 21.84 15.46
C ARG A 155 -3.68 22.57 15.16
N LYS A 156 -3.33 22.66 13.88
CA LYS A 156 -2.16 23.41 13.39
C LYS A 156 -2.54 24.34 12.25
N SER A 157 -1.60 25.19 11.84
CA SER A 157 -1.79 26.01 10.64
C SER A 157 -1.58 25.18 9.37
N VAL A 158 -2.04 25.67 8.22
CA VAL A 158 -1.87 24.98 6.94
C VAL A 158 -0.39 24.89 6.57
N GLU A 159 0.40 25.90 6.92
CA GLU A 159 1.84 25.96 6.70
C GLU A 159 2.62 24.89 7.46
N ASP A 160 2.05 24.36 8.54
CA ASP A 160 2.62 23.26 9.32
C ASP A 160 2.19 21.88 8.83
N VAL A 161 1.20 21.80 7.92
CA VAL A 161 0.80 20.52 7.31
C VAL A 161 1.88 20.06 6.33
N THR A 162 2.31 18.79 6.44
CA THR A 162 3.23 18.18 5.49
C THR A 162 2.55 17.09 4.69
N VAL A 163 2.56 17.23 3.37
CA VAL A 163 2.05 16.25 2.43
C VAL A 163 3.20 15.43 1.85
N VAL A 164 3.11 14.09 1.88
CA VAL A 164 3.99 13.22 1.12
C VAL A 164 3.40 12.97 -0.28
N VAL A 165 4.23 13.11 -1.32
CA VAL A 165 3.83 12.97 -2.74
C VAL A 165 4.94 12.26 -3.51
N LEU A 166 4.57 11.33 -4.38
CA LEU A 166 5.53 10.73 -5.31
C LEU A 166 6.07 11.77 -6.30
N ASP A 167 7.38 11.86 -6.46
CA ASP A 167 8.03 12.78 -7.41
C ASP A 167 7.89 12.25 -8.84
N ARG A 168 6.85 12.69 -9.53
CA ARG A 168 6.48 12.25 -10.88
C ARG A 168 5.93 13.43 -11.68
N PRO A 169 6.17 13.49 -13.01
CA PRO A 169 5.61 14.55 -13.85
C PRO A 169 4.09 14.68 -13.76
N ARG A 170 3.38 13.56 -13.60
CA ARG A 170 1.91 13.53 -13.42
C ARG A 170 1.41 14.24 -12.14
N HIS A 171 2.29 14.60 -11.21
CA HIS A 171 1.94 15.29 -9.96
C HIS A 171 2.32 16.77 -9.95
N GLU A 172 2.78 17.35 -11.06
CA GLU A 172 3.15 18.77 -11.12
C GLU A 172 2.01 19.69 -10.65
N GLN A 173 0.77 19.40 -11.07
CA GLN A 173 -0.41 20.17 -10.64
C GLN A 173 -0.66 20.02 -9.13
N ILE A 174 -0.65 18.77 -8.62
CA ILE A 174 -0.84 18.47 -7.18
C ILE A 174 0.22 19.22 -6.35
N ILE A 175 1.49 19.17 -6.77
CA ILE A 175 2.60 19.85 -6.11
C ILE A 175 2.42 21.38 -6.14
N GLY A 176 1.98 21.91 -7.29
CA GLY A 176 1.66 23.33 -7.45
C GLY A 176 0.56 23.80 -6.50
N ASP A 177 -0.53 23.05 -6.42
CA ASP A 177 -1.69 23.36 -5.57
C ASP A 177 -1.34 23.31 -4.08
N ILE A 178 -0.56 22.30 -3.65
CA ILE A 178 -0.09 22.22 -2.25
C ILE A 178 0.80 23.44 -1.90
N ARG A 179 1.73 23.82 -2.79
CA ARG A 179 2.59 24.99 -2.58
C ARG A 179 1.80 26.29 -2.56
N ALA A 180 0.82 26.43 -3.45
CA ALA A 180 -0.05 27.61 -3.49
C ALA A 180 -0.88 27.76 -2.22
N ALA A 181 -1.30 26.65 -1.61
CA ALA A 181 -2.00 26.62 -0.33
C ALA A 181 -1.08 26.87 0.90
N GLY A 182 0.24 26.87 0.71
CA GLY A 182 1.23 27.17 1.77
C GLY A 182 1.73 25.97 2.59
N ALA A 183 1.22 24.77 2.34
CA ALA A 183 1.65 23.56 3.04
C ALA A 183 3.03 23.05 2.57
N ARG A 184 3.66 22.21 3.39
CA ARG A 184 4.97 21.59 3.13
C ARG A 184 4.80 20.33 2.29
N ILE A 185 5.81 19.99 1.49
CA ILE A 185 5.83 18.77 0.68
C ILE A 185 7.08 17.95 0.98
N ARG A 186 6.89 16.65 1.22
CA ARG A 186 7.95 15.66 1.18
C ARG A 186 7.83 14.85 -0.11
N LEU A 187 8.69 15.17 -1.08
CA LEU A 187 8.78 14.42 -2.32
C LEU A 187 9.51 13.09 -2.06
N ILE A 188 8.87 11.98 -2.46
CA ILE A 188 9.47 10.65 -2.38
C ILE A 188 9.63 10.06 -3.79
N PRO A 189 10.78 9.45 -4.11
CA PRO A 189 11.03 9.03 -5.48
C PRO A 189 10.44 7.65 -5.79
N ASP A 190 10.10 6.83 -4.80
CA ASP A 190 9.26 5.61 -4.82
C ASP A 190 8.72 5.40 -3.38
N GLY A 191 7.90 4.38 -3.14
CA GLY A 191 7.56 3.96 -1.77
C GLY A 191 6.31 4.62 -1.17
N ASP A 192 5.15 4.51 -1.84
CA ASP A 192 3.94 5.18 -1.34
C ASP A 192 3.16 4.40 -0.28
N ILE A 193 3.45 3.11 -0.04
CA ILE A 193 2.98 2.37 1.14
C ILE A 193 3.63 2.94 2.39
N ALA A 194 4.97 3.07 2.37
CA ALA A 194 5.71 3.75 3.44
C ALA A 194 5.21 5.20 3.63
N GLY A 195 4.90 5.90 2.53
CA GLY A 195 4.31 7.23 2.56
C GLY A 195 2.96 7.29 3.30
N ALA A 196 2.05 6.37 3.01
CA ALA A 196 0.76 6.27 3.71
C ALA A 196 0.94 6.00 5.20
N LEU A 197 1.80 5.03 5.56
CA LEU A 197 2.11 4.67 6.95
C LEU A 197 2.68 5.83 7.77
N MET A 198 3.48 6.70 7.15
CA MET A 198 4.04 7.88 7.84
C MET A 198 2.93 8.80 8.36
N THR A 199 1.78 8.89 7.69
CA THR A 199 0.65 9.71 8.14
C THR A 199 0.11 9.28 9.51
N CYS A 200 0.33 8.03 9.90
CA CYS A 200 -0.13 7.45 11.17
C CYS A 200 0.88 7.58 12.31
N ARG A 201 2.08 8.14 12.05
CA ARG A 201 3.16 8.25 13.01
C ARG A 201 3.47 9.72 13.27
N GLU A 202 3.15 10.19 14.47
CA GLU A 202 3.34 11.60 14.85
C GLU A 202 4.80 12.05 14.67
N GLU A 203 5.75 11.19 14.99
CA GLU A 203 7.19 11.44 14.85
C GLU A 203 7.68 11.54 13.39
N SER A 204 6.87 11.12 12.41
CA SER A 204 7.24 11.24 11.00
C SER A 204 7.14 12.70 10.50
N GLY A 205 6.28 13.50 11.14
CA GLY A 205 5.93 14.85 10.71
C GLY A 205 5.12 14.92 9.40
N ILE A 206 4.61 13.79 8.91
CA ILE A 206 3.76 13.68 7.71
C ILE A 206 2.31 13.55 8.13
N ASP A 207 1.43 14.27 7.44
CA ASP A 207 0.01 14.38 7.80
C ASP A 207 -0.93 13.79 6.77
N LEU A 208 -0.51 13.85 5.50
CA LEU A 208 -1.34 13.47 4.37
C LEU A 208 -0.47 12.85 3.27
N LEU A 209 -0.94 11.78 2.64
CA LEU A 209 -0.46 11.29 1.35
C LEU A 209 -1.41 11.79 0.27
N LEU A 210 -0.89 12.34 -0.82
CA LEU A 210 -1.66 12.71 -2.00
C LEU A 210 -1.01 12.23 -3.29
N GLY A 211 -1.84 11.81 -4.24
CA GLY A 211 -1.48 11.63 -5.63
C GLY A 211 -1.68 10.22 -6.17
N ILE A 212 -1.18 10.02 -7.38
CA ILE A 212 -1.39 8.82 -8.19
C ILE A 212 -0.23 7.84 -8.03
N GLY A 213 -0.57 6.65 -7.51
CA GLY A 213 0.34 5.54 -7.28
C GLY A 213 -0.27 4.21 -7.69
N GLY A 214 0.47 3.11 -7.51
CA GLY A 214 0.01 1.81 -7.95
C GLY A 214 -1.25 1.34 -7.22
N SER A 215 -2.19 0.71 -7.93
CA SER A 215 -3.42 0.18 -7.35
C SER A 215 -3.19 -0.94 -6.34
N PRO A 216 -2.29 -1.92 -6.59
CA PRO A 216 -1.95 -2.96 -5.61
C PRO A 216 -1.49 -2.38 -4.26
N GLU A 217 -0.61 -1.39 -4.30
CA GLU A 217 -0.06 -0.70 -3.14
C GLU A 217 -1.14 0.10 -2.38
N ALA A 218 -2.22 0.52 -3.06
CA ALA A 218 -3.37 1.15 -2.40
C ALA A 218 -4.08 0.16 -1.47
N VAL A 219 -4.30 -1.09 -1.91
CA VAL A 219 -4.97 -2.14 -1.13
C VAL A 219 -4.12 -2.53 0.08
N ILE A 220 -2.81 -2.67 -0.11
CA ILE A 220 -1.86 -2.93 1.00
C ILE A 220 -1.87 -1.77 2.01
N SER A 221 -1.83 -0.53 1.53
CA SER A 221 -1.89 0.67 2.39
C SER A 221 -3.21 0.75 3.15
N ALA A 222 -4.33 0.41 2.51
CA ALA A 222 -5.64 0.36 3.14
C ALA A 222 -5.68 -0.65 4.29
N CYS A 223 -5.10 -1.85 4.11
CA CYS A 223 -4.96 -2.83 5.20
C CYS A 223 -4.25 -2.21 6.42
N ALA A 224 -3.13 -1.51 6.18
CA ALA A 224 -2.35 -0.90 7.24
C ALA A 224 -3.11 0.23 7.96
N LEU A 225 -3.72 1.13 7.19
CA LEU A 225 -4.48 2.26 7.71
C LEU A 225 -5.68 1.80 8.53
N LYS A 226 -6.38 0.76 8.08
CA LYS A 226 -7.51 0.16 8.81
C LYS A 226 -7.08 -0.37 10.18
N CYS A 227 -5.92 -1.03 10.26
CA CYS A 227 -5.38 -1.54 11.53
C CYS A 227 -5.06 -0.45 12.56
N VAL A 228 -4.65 0.74 12.12
CA VAL A 228 -4.20 1.82 13.00
C VAL A 228 -5.23 2.93 13.19
N GLY A 229 -6.41 2.83 12.55
CA GLY A 229 -7.48 3.81 12.61
C GLY A 229 -7.27 5.04 11.72
N GLY A 230 -6.42 4.93 10.69
CA GLY A 230 -6.32 5.92 9.62
C GLY A 230 -7.45 5.80 8.60
N ASN A 231 -7.40 6.62 7.56
CA ASN A 231 -8.35 6.55 6.44
C ASN A 231 -7.66 6.75 5.09
N MET A 232 -8.24 6.15 4.05
CA MET A 232 -7.82 6.32 2.67
C MET A 232 -9.04 6.33 1.75
N GLN A 233 -8.98 7.19 0.75
CA GLN A 233 -9.89 7.17 -0.39
C GLN A 233 -9.09 7.01 -1.67
N CYS A 234 -9.64 6.27 -2.62
CA CYS A 234 -9.04 6.04 -3.91
C CYS A 234 -10.01 6.30 -5.06
N LYS A 235 -9.48 6.74 -6.21
CA LYS A 235 -10.20 6.74 -7.48
C LYS A 235 -9.35 6.07 -8.54
N LEU A 236 -10.00 5.26 -9.39
CA LEU A 236 -9.33 4.62 -10.52
C LEU A 236 -8.71 5.66 -11.44
N TRP A 237 -7.45 5.46 -11.84
CA TRP A 237 -6.73 6.42 -12.68
C TRP A 237 -6.23 5.72 -13.96
N PRO A 238 -7.08 5.59 -14.99
CA PRO A 238 -6.66 5.00 -16.25
C PRO A 238 -5.69 5.94 -16.97
N ARG A 239 -4.56 5.39 -17.42
CA ARG A 239 -3.47 6.09 -18.10
C ARG A 239 -3.87 6.63 -19.47
N ASN A 240 -4.83 5.98 -20.12
CA ASN A 240 -5.29 6.30 -21.46
C ASN A 240 -6.72 5.78 -21.70
N SER A 241 -7.27 6.10 -22.87
CA SER A 241 -8.63 5.71 -23.26
C SER A 241 -8.82 4.20 -23.41
N GLU A 242 -7.77 3.46 -23.77
CA GLU A 242 -7.84 2.00 -23.95
C GLU A 242 -7.99 1.29 -22.61
N GLU A 243 -7.17 1.65 -21.63
CA GLU A 243 -7.27 1.15 -20.25
C GLU A 243 -8.62 1.54 -19.62
N ALA A 244 -9.10 2.77 -19.86
CA ALA A 244 -10.41 3.21 -19.42
C ALA A 244 -11.56 2.41 -20.05
N ALA A 245 -11.48 2.09 -21.35
CA ALA A 245 -12.46 1.25 -22.02
C ALA A 245 -12.46 -0.16 -21.45
N LYS A 246 -11.27 -0.75 -21.24
CA LYS A 246 -11.12 -2.08 -20.64
C LYS A 246 -11.69 -2.16 -19.22
N CYS A 247 -11.44 -1.14 -18.39
CA CYS A 247 -12.02 -1.06 -17.05
C CYS A 247 -13.56 -1.06 -17.11
N ARG A 248 -14.16 -0.29 -18.03
CA ARG A 248 -15.62 -0.27 -18.22
C ARG A 248 -16.17 -1.60 -18.72
N GLU A 249 -15.47 -2.29 -19.62
CA GLU A 249 -15.84 -3.64 -20.06
C GLU A 249 -15.88 -4.65 -18.91
N LEU A 250 -14.99 -4.49 -17.93
CA LEU A 250 -14.93 -5.30 -16.71
C LEU A 250 -15.94 -4.86 -15.62
N GLY A 251 -16.80 -3.89 -15.95
CA GLY A 251 -17.82 -3.36 -15.04
C GLY A 251 -17.26 -2.45 -13.93
N MET A 252 -16.06 -1.90 -14.10
CA MET A 252 -15.45 -0.99 -13.12
C MET A 252 -15.99 0.43 -13.32
N ASP A 253 -16.46 1.06 -12.24
CA ASP A 253 -16.89 2.45 -12.26
C ASP A 253 -15.69 3.39 -12.05
N LEU A 254 -15.35 4.15 -13.09
CA LEU A 254 -14.25 5.11 -13.06
C LEU A 254 -14.58 6.38 -12.27
N GLN A 255 -15.85 6.61 -11.91
CA GLN A 255 -16.27 7.76 -11.11
C GLN A 255 -16.39 7.43 -9.63
N GLN A 256 -16.50 6.15 -9.28
CA GLN A 256 -16.60 5.70 -7.91
C GLN A 256 -15.39 6.17 -7.08
N VAL A 257 -15.68 6.69 -5.89
CA VAL A 257 -14.71 6.82 -4.81
C VAL A 257 -14.72 5.48 -4.06
N LEU A 258 -13.57 4.84 -4.02
CA LEU A 258 -13.34 3.66 -3.20
C LEU A 258 -12.92 4.16 -1.81
N GLU A 259 -13.80 3.96 -0.83
CA GLU A 259 -13.51 4.22 0.57
C GLU A 259 -12.61 3.13 1.15
N LEU A 260 -12.05 3.34 2.34
CA LEU A 260 -11.20 2.36 3.03
C LEU A 260 -11.85 0.96 3.12
N ASN A 261 -13.15 0.93 3.42
CA ASN A 261 -13.92 -0.31 3.55
C ASN A 261 -14.32 -0.92 2.20
N ASP A 262 -14.17 -0.21 1.08
CA ASP A 262 -14.30 -0.80 -0.25
C ASP A 262 -12.99 -1.48 -0.68
N LEU A 263 -11.85 -0.95 -0.21
CA LEU A 263 -10.52 -1.53 -0.48
C LEU A 263 -10.26 -2.80 0.34
N VAL A 264 -10.72 -2.84 1.60
CA VAL A 264 -10.65 -4.01 2.48
C VAL A 264 -11.91 -4.08 3.35
N THR A 265 -12.83 -4.99 3.01
CA THR A 265 -14.15 -5.07 3.66
C THR A 265 -14.11 -5.74 5.03
N SER A 266 -13.12 -6.60 5.29
CA SER A 266 -12.92 -7.28 6.57
C SER A 266 -12.47 -6.32 7.68
N ASP A 267 -12.96 -6.53 8.90
CA ASP A 267 -12.40 -5.90 10.11
C ASP A 267 -11.27 -6.74 10.73
N ASN A 268 -11.19 -8.03 10.39
CA ASN A 268 -10.10 -8.91 10.74
C ASN A 268 -8.98 -8.74 9.70
N VAL A 269 -8.05 -7.83 9.99
CA VAL A 269 -6.92 -7.49 9.12
C VAL A 269 -5.63 -7.56 9.92
N PHE A 270 -4.60 -8.15 9.32
CA PHE A 270 -3.23 -8.11 9.82
C PHE A 270 -2.34 -7.40 8.82
N PHE A 271 -1.36 -6.67 9.33
CA PHE A 271 -0.36 -5.97 8.53
C PHE A 271 1.00 -6.10 9.21
N ALA A 272 2.05 -6.36 8.44
CA ALA A 272 3.44 -6.34 8.88
C ALA A 272 4.32 -5.65 7.83
N ALA A 273 5.30 -4.87 8.31
CA ALA A 273 6.30 -4.18 7.49
C ALA A 273 7.64 -4.06 8.23
#